data_AF-A0A164W9G5-F1
#
_entry.id   AF-A0A164W9G5-F1
#
_cell.length_a   1.000
_cell.length_b   1.000
_cell.length_c   1.000
_cell.angle_alpha   90.00
_cell.angle_beta   90.00
_cell.angle_gamma   90.00
#
_symmetry.space_group_name_H-M   'P 1'
#
loop_
_entity.id
_entity.type
_entity.pdbx_description
1 polymer ?
#
loop_
_entity_poly.entity_id
_entity_poly.type
_entity_poly.pdbx_seq_one_letter_code
_entity_poly.pdbx_strand_id
1 'polypeptide(L)'
;MIEDVLGKLILLEAAILLALSYKTVVRKPVKRLLEDVEAAHLLLIPLFIGASLFLAFTISALIKNHLRWIDEAPIDHQLVQAHKLLQASLLGMCLYLSMLIYKFNHLMRARTSLNKALKVEEKQLEDWKHIIAVRAYKLECKVGRLEAGLKELKFEYLRKSREAEAKAAVASELKKQCEGFNLKHDRELEYNQTLRNQLLSIDQTLLEDKQKISSWTGLKESILRDGLNLLSPWKILEPSNNVSEECSDNNPVTTNGCYQTLHSGTSAPSSPRHRHRRPVYQTSY
;
A
#
# COMPACT_ATOMS: atom_id res chain seq x y z
N MET A 1 -2.59 -74.20 -44.77
CA MET A 1 -3.38 -73.83 -43.57
C MET A 1 -2.55 -73.16 -42.48
N ILE A 2 -1.53 -73.82 -41.90
CA ILE A 2 -0.74 -73.19 -40.81
C ILE A 2 0.01 -71.94 -41.32
N GLU A 3 0.63 -72.02 -42.50
CA GLU A 3 1.33 -70.88 -43.11
C GLU A 3 0.41 -69.68 -43.41
N ASP A 4 -0.81 -69.95 -43.88
CA ASP A 4 -1.80 -68.91 -44.17
C ASP A 4 -2.21 -68.17 -42.89
N VAL A 5 -2.25 -68.88 -41.76
CA VAL A 5 -2.57 -68.30 -40.45
C VAL A 5 -1.40 -67.48 -39.92
N LEU A 6 -0.16 -67.96 -40.04
CA LEU A 6 1.03 -67.19 -39.62
C LEU A 6 1.22 -65.93 -40.48
N GLY A 7 1.03 -66.02 -41.79
CA GLY A 7 1.14 -64.86 -42.68
C GLY A 7 0.11 -63.78 -42.35
N LYS A 8 -1.14 -64.18 -42.09
CA LYS A 8 -2.19 -63.24 -41.63
C LYS A 8 -1.88 -62.63 -40.28
N LEU A 9 -1.31 -63.41 -39.35
CA LEU A 9 -0.93 -62.93 -38.03
C LEU A 9 0.19 -61.88 -38.12
N ILE A 10 1.22 -62.11 -38.94
CA ILE A 10 2.30 -61.15 -39.17
C ILE A 10 1.78 -59.89 -39.86
N LEU A 11 0.91 -60.03 -40.87
CA LEU A 11 0.30 -58.87 -41.52
C LEU A 11 -0.52 -58.04 -40.54
N LEU A 12 -1.30 -58.69 -39.68
CA LEU A 12 -2.07 -58.02 -38.63
C LEU A 12 -1.14 -57.33 -37.63
N GLU A 13 -0.10 -58.01 -37.18
CA GLU A 13 0.86 -57.50 -36.20
C GLU A 13 1.69 -56.33 -36.75
N ALA A 14 2.13 -56.43 -38.01
CA ALA A 14 2.81 -55.36 -38.73
C ALA A 14 1.87 -54.16 -38.95
N ALA A 15 0.59 -54.40 -39.26
CA ALA A 15 -0.41 -53.34 -39.37
C ALA A 15 -0.64 -52.63 -38.03
N ILE A 16 -0.66 -53.36 -36.90
CA ILE A 16 -0.75 -52.79 -35.55
C ILE A 16 0.49 -51.93 -35.24
N LEU A 17 1.69 -52.41 -35.55
CA LEU A 17 2.94 -51.66 -35.36
C LEU A 17 2.99 -50.38 -36.21
N LEU A 18 2.52 -50.46 -37.46
CA LEU A 18 2.44 -49.31 -38.36
C LEU A 18 1.41 -48.28 -37.87
N ALA A 19 0.26 -48.74 -37.40
CA ALA A 19 -0.78 -47.89 -36.82
C ALA A 19 -0.33 -47.18 -35.52
N LEU A 20 0.52 -47.83 -34.71
CA LEU A 20 1.12 -47.23 -33.51
C LEU A 20 2.23 -46.23 -33.85
N SER A 21 3.00 -46.49 -34.89
CA SER A 21 4.11 -45.63 -35.34
C SER A 21 3.62 -44.36 -36.01
N TYR A 22 2.53 -44.44 -36.79
CA TYR A 22 1.96 -43.26 -37.45
C TYR A 22 1.05 -42.49 -36.48
N LYS A 23 1.23 -41.17 -36.42
CA LYS A 23 0.54 -40.25 -35.50
C LYS A 23 -0.94 -40.08 -35.89
N THR A 24 -1.76 -41.12 -35.74
CA THR A 24 -3.13 -41.19 -36.26
C THR A 24 -4.19 -41.31 -35.17
N VAL A 25 -5.43 -40.96 -35.55
CA VAL A 25 -6.67 -40.98 -34.74
C VAL A 25 -6.99 -42.38 -34.17
N VAL A 26 -6.42 -43.42 -34.77
CA VAL A 26 -6.58 -44.84 -34.36
C VAL A 26 -5.89 -45.15 -33.03
N ARG A 27 -5.08 -44.24 -32.50
CA ARG A 27 -4.45 -44.37 -31.17
C ARG A 27 -5.46 -44.50 -30.03
N LYS A 28 -6.68 -43.96 -30.17
CA LYS A 28 -7.72 -44.03 -29.13
C LYS A 28 -8.30 -45.44 -28.97
N PRO A 29 -8.79 -46.13 -30.02
CA PRO A 29 -9.29 -47.49 -29.89
C PRO A 29 -8.18 -48.51 -29.57
N VAL A 30 -7.00 -48.36 -30.17
CA VAL A 30 -5.86 -49.28 -29.91
C VAL A 30 -5.42 -49.22 -28.45
N LYS A 31 -5.47 -48.06 -27.80
CA LYS A 31 -5.17 -47.96 -26.37
C LYS A 31 -6.17 -48.68 -25.48
N ARG A 32 -7.46 -48.66 -25.81
CA ARG A 32 -8.48 -49.39 -25.03
C ARG A 32 -8.28 -50.89 -25.13
N LEU A 33 -8.07 -51.39 -26.35
CA LEU A 33 -7.76 -52.80 -26.59
C LEU A 33 -6.47 -53.25 -25.89
N LEU A 34 -5.49 -52.35 -25.82
CA LEU A 34 -4.22 -52.64 -25.20
C LEU A 34 -4.27 -52.56 -23.67
N GLU A 35 -5.12 -51.70 -23.10
CA GLU A 35 -5.41 -51.66 -21.66
C GLU A 35 -6.07 -52.97 -21.18
N ASP A 36 -6.97 -53.56 -21.99
CA ASP A 36 -7.55 -54.88 -21.70
C ASP A 36 -6.51 -56.01 -21.75
N VAL A 37 -5.55 -55.94 -22.67
CA VAL A 37 -4.44 -56.91 -22.78
C VAL A 37 -3.38 -56.69 -21.70
N GLU A 38 -3.22 -55.46 -21.20
CA GLU A 38 -2.30 -55.13 -20.11
C GLU A 38 -2.79 -55.68 -18.76
N ALA A 39 -4.08 -55.99 -18.60
CA ALA A 39 -4.56 -56.81 -17.47
C ALA A 39 -4.04 -58.27 -17.52
N ALA A 40 -3.61 -58.75 -18.69
CA ALA A 40 -2.98 -60.07 -18.87
C ALA A 40 -1.44 -60.05 -18.71
N HIS A 41 -0.85 -58.95 -18.23
CA HIS A 41 0.61 -58.74 -18.07
C HIS A 41 1.31 -59.84 -17.26
N LEU A 42 0.60 -60.49 -16.34
CA LEU A 42 1.08 -61.63 -15.55
C LEU A 42 1.34 -62.91 -16.39
N LEU A 43 0.69 -63.07 -17.55
CA LEU A 43 0.84 -64.23 -18.43
C LEU A 43 1.78 -63.98 -19.61
N LEU A 44 2.05 -62.72 -19.96
CA LEU A 44 2.88 -62.37 -21.11
C LEU A 44 4.37 -62.63 -20.85
N ILE A 45 4.88 -62.30 -19.67
CA ILE A 45 6.30 -62.54 -19.30
C ILE A 45 6.69 -64.03 -19.44
N PRO A 46 5.94 -65.01 -18.86
CA PRO A 46 6.27 -66.41 -19.04
C PRO A 46 6.07 -66.91 -20.48
N LEU A 47 5.13 -66.31 -21.23
CA LEU A 47 4.93 -66.62 -22.64
C LEU A 47 6.15 -66.21 -23.49
N PHE A 48 6.75 -65.05 -23.21
CA PHE A 48 7.96 -64.60 -23.90
C PHE A 48 9.18 -65.46 -23.55
N ILE A 49 9.32 -65.87 -22.29
CA ILE A 49 10.38 -66.79 -21.85
C ILE A 49 10.20 -68.16 -22.50
N GLY A 50 8.98 -68.70 -22.49
CA GLY A 50 8.64 -69.97 -23.14
C GLY A 50 8.84 -69.93 -24.65
N ALA A 51 8.44 -68.85 -25.31
CA ALA A 51 8.58 -68.70 -26.76
C ALA A 51 10.04 -68.52 -27.20
N SER A 52 10.85 -67.77 -26.44
CA SER A 52 12.29 -67.64 -26.73
C SER A 52 13.05 -68.96 -26.52
N LEU A 53 12.71 -69.71 -25.46
CA LEU A 53 13.24 -71.07 -25.23
C LEU A 53 12.81 -72.04 -26.34
N PHE A 54 11.56 -71.97 -26.78
CA PHE A 54 11.03 -72.81 -27.87
C PHE A 54 11.70 -72.48 -29.22
N LEU A 55 11.94 -71.21 -29.51
CA LEU A 55 12.68 -70.79 -30.71
C LEU A 55 14.15 -71.26 -30.65
N ALA A 56 14.81 -71.12 -29.50
CA ALA A 56 16.16 -71.64 -29.31
C ALA A 56 16.23 -73.16 -29.44
N PHE A 57 15.23 -73.88 -28.93
CA PHE A 57 15.12 -75.34 -29.04
C PHE A 57 14.91 -75.79 -30.48
N THR A 58 14.01 -75.15 -31.23
CA THR A 58 13.74 -75.48 -32.63
C THR A 58 14.95 -75.20 -33.53
N ILE A 59 15.64 -74.07 -33.34
CA ILE A 59 16.89 -73.76 -34.06
C ILE A 59 18.00 -74.77 -33.71
N SER A 60 18.18 -75.07 -32.43
CA SER A 60 19.20 -76.05 -31.98
C SER A 60 18.93 -77.46 -32.48
N ALA A 61 17.65 -77.89 -32.50
CA ALA A 61 17.23 -79.16 -33.05
C ALA A 61 17.40 -79.21 -34.57
N LEU A 62 17.16 -78.10 -35.28
CA LEU A 62 17.39 -77.99 -36.71
C LEU A 62 18.88 -78.09 -37.05
N ILE A 63 19.77 -77.43 -36.31
CA ILE A 63 21.22 -77.50 -36.50
C ILE A 63 21.74 -78.91 -36.22
N LYS A 64 21.29 -79.56 -35.14
CA LYS A 64 21.64 -80.96 -34.82
C LYS A 64 21.16 -81.94 -35.90
N ASN A 65 19.98 -81.71 -36.45
CA ASN A 65 19.45 -82.51 -37.55
C ASN A 65 20.12 -82.16 -38.89
N HIS A 66 20.64 -80.96 -39.10
CA HIS A 66 21.40 -80.64 -40.32
C HIS A 66 22.77 -81.32 -40.31
N LEU A 67 23.45 -81.35 -39.15
CA LEU A 67 24.78 -81.94 -39.00
C LEU A 67 24.78 -83.47 -39.11
N ARG A 68 23.65 -84.12 -38.78
CA ARG A 68 23.50 -85.58 -38.74
C ARG A 68 23.15 -86.23 -40.09
N TRP A 69 22.83 -85.44 -41.12
CA TRP A 69 22.29 -85.92 -42.40
C TRP A 69 23.14 -85.55 -43.62
N ILE A 70 24.29 -84.91 -43.43
CA ILE A 70 25.21 -84.54 -44.52
C ILE A 70 25.79 -85.77 -45.26
N ASP A 71 25.67 -86.97 -44.72
CA ASP A 71 26.25 -88.17 -45.35
C ASP A 71 25.36 -88.88 -46.39
N GLU A 72 24.03 -88.74 -46.43
CA GLU A 72 23.24 -89.31 -47.55
C GLU A 72 21.76 -88.86 -47.49
N ALA A 73 21.30 -87.99 -48.39
CA ALA A 73 19.86 -87.72 -48.53
C ALA A 73 19.44 -87.26 -49.95
N PRO A 74 18.32 -87.77 -50.49
CA PRO A 74 17.79 -87.42 -51.81
C PRO A 74 17.07 -86.05 -51.86
N ILE A 75 16.94 -85.53 -53.09
CA ILE A 75 16.53 -84.15 -53.45
C ILE A 75 15.17 -83.73 -52.86
N ASP A 76 14.25 -84.66 -52.62
CA ASP A 76 12.91 -84.37 -52.05
C ASP A 76 12.95 -83.86 -50.60
N HIS A 77 14.00 -84.18 -49.84
CA HIS A 77 14.14 -83.74 -48.45
C HIS A 77 14.61 -82.28 -48.33
N GLN A 78 15.22 -81.72 -49.38
CA GLN A 78 15.69 -80.34 -49.40
C GLN A 78 14.53 -79.34 -49.41
N LEU A 79 13.42 -79.68 -50.10
CA LEU A 79 12.21 -78.85 -50.14
C LEU A 79 11.49 -78.85 -48.78
N VAL A 80 11.41 -80.01 -48.13
CA VAL A 80 10.84 -80.16 -46.78
C VAL A 80 11.67 -79.39 -45.74
N GLN A 81 12.99 -79.35 -45.91
CA GLN A 81 13.90 -78.62 -45.04
C GLN A 81 13.81 -77.11 -45.23
N ALA A 82 13.77 -76.64 -46.47
CA ALA A 82 13.54 -75.23 -46.79
C ALA A 82 12.21 -74.73 -46.21
N HIS A 83 11.15 -75.55 -46.27
CA HIS A 83 9.85 -75.26 -45.67
C HIS A 83 9.93 -75.14 -44.13
N LYS A 84 10.62 -76.07 -43.45
CA LYS A 84 10.82 -75.98 -41.99
C LYS A 84 11.68 -74.78 -41.57
N LEU A 85 12.70 -74.44 -42.36
CA LEU A 85 13.54 -73.26 -42.13
C LEU A 85 12.73 -71.96 -42.31
N LEU A 86 11.91 -71.89 -43.36
CA LEU A 86 11.00 -70.77 -43.62
C LEU A 86 9.98 -70.62 -42.49
N GLN A 87 9.39 -71.73 -42.03
CA GLN A 87 8.45 -71.72 -40.92
C GLN A 87 9.11 -71.23 -39.61
N ALA A 88 10.36 -71.63 -39.34
CA ALA A 88 11.10 -71.19 -38.17
C ALA A 88 11.45 -69.69 -38.21
N SER A 89 11.85 -69.17 -39.38
CA SER A 89 12.16 -67.74 -39.53
C SER A 89 10.89 -66.88 -39.44
N LEU A 90 9.77 -67.36 -39.99
CA LEU A 90 8.45 -66.72 -39.90
C LEU A 90 7.99 -66.61 -38.44
N LEU A 91 8.15 -67.68 -37.66
CA LEU A 91 7.80 -67.72 -36.24
C LEU A 91 8.72 -66.80 -35.41
N GLY A 92 10.01 -66.72 -35.75
CA GLY A 92 10.95 -65.76 -35.18
C GLY A 92 10.57 -64.31 -35.47
N MET A 93 10.08 -64.00 -36.68
CA MET A 93 9.59 -62.67 -37.02
C MET A 93 8.34 -62.28 -36.21
N CYS A 94 7.35 -63.17 -36.06
CA CYS A 94 6.20 -62.91 -35.17
C CYS A 94 6.65 -62.53 -33.75
N LEU A 95 7.56 -63.32 -33.17
CA LEU A 95 8.05 -63.08 -31.81
C LEU A 95 8.79 -61.74 -31.69
N TYR A 96 9.56 -61.39 -32.70
CA TYR A 96 10.24 -60.10 -32.76
C TYR A 96 9.25 -58.93 -32.85
N LEU A 97 8.22 -59.04 -33.69
CA LEU A 97 7.17 -58.02 -33.80
C LEU A 97 6.41 -57.87 -32.47
N SER A 98 6.12 -58.97 -31.77
CA SER A 98 5.41 -58.94 -30.49
C SER A 98 6.22 -58.20 -29.43
N MET A 99 7.55 -58.43 -29.41
CA MET A 99 8.46 -57.72 -28.52
C MET A 99 8.54 -56.22 -28.83
N LEU A 100 8.51 -55.86 -30.11
CA LEU A 100 8.51 -54.46 -30.54
C LEU A 100 7.22 -53.74 -30.13
N ILE A 101 6.07 -54.37 -30.30
CA ILE A 101 4.78 -53.82 -29.86
C ILE A 101 4.80 -53.58 -28.35
N TYR A 102 5.32 -54.53 -27.57
CA TYR A 102 5.44 -54.39 -26.12
C TYR A 102 6.30 -53.17 -25.72
N LYS A 103 7.51 -53.05 -26.28
CA LYS A 103 8.41 -51.92 -26.00
C LYS A 103 7.82 -50.58 -26.43
N PHE A 104 7.16 -50.54 -27.57
CA PHE A 104 6.56 -49.32 -28.11
C PHE A 104 5.36 -48.86 -27.27
N ASN A 105 4.55 -49.79 -26.75
CA ASN A 105 3.45 -49.45 -25.85
C ASN A 105 3.96 -48.73 -24.59
N HIS A 106 4.99 -49.28 -23.95
CA HIS A 106 5.59 -48.67 -22.76
C HIS A 106 6.08 -47.24 -23.02
N LEU A 107 6.79 -47.01 -24.13
CA LEU A 107 7.25 -45.68 -24.54
C LEU A 107 6.08 -44.72 -24.79
N MET A 108 4.99 -45.22 -25.39
CA MET A 108 3.80 -44.43 -25.65
C MET A 108 3.07 -44.04 -24.37
N ARG A 109 3.05 -44.92 -23.36
CA ARG A 109 2.49 -44.63 -22.04
C ARG A 109 3.29 -43.56 -21.32
N ALA A 110 4.61 -43.70 -21.26
CA ALA A 110 5.52 -42.73 -20.66
C ALA A 110 5.40 -41.33 -21.31
N ARG A 111 5.32 -41.25 -22.65
CA ARG A 111 5.09 -39.98 -23.35
C ARG A 111 3.72 -39.37 -23.05
N THR A 112 2.71 -40.18 -22.77
CA THR A 112 1.37 -39.65 -22.44
C THR A 112 1.22 -39.20 -21.00
N SER A 113 1.87 -39.87 -20.04
CA SER A 113 1.90 -39.39 -18.65
C SER A 113 2.66 -38.07 -18.56
N LEU A 114 3.81 -37.96 -19.24
CA LEU A 114 4.58 -36.72 -19.31
C LEU A 114 3.76 -35.56 -19.91
N ASN A 115 3.12 -35.78 -21.06
CA ASN A 115 2.29 -34.74 -21.69
C ASN A 115 1.07 -34.34 -20.85
N LYS A 116 0.51 -35.26 -20.04
CA LYS A 116 -0.56 -34.91 -19.11
C LYS A 116 -0.04 -34.04 -17.97
N ALA A 117 1.13 -34.38 -17.41
CA ALA A 117 1.78 -33.58 -16.37
C ALA A 117 2.13 -32.18 -16.88
N LEU A 118 2.78 -32.07 -18.05
CA LEU A 118 3.11 -30.79 -18.68
C LEU A 118 1.88 -29.92 -18.94
N LYS A 119 0.76 -30.50 -19.39
CA LYS A 119 -0.48 -29.73 -19.58
C LYS A 119 -1.10 -29.22 -18.28
N VAL A 120 -0.92 -29.94 -17.17
CA VAL A 120 -1.37 -29.48 -15.86
C VAL A 120 -0.48 -28.34 -15.39
N GLU A 121 0.84 -28.49 -15.52
CA GLU A 121 1.80 -27.44 -15.19
C GLU A 121 1.62 -26.19 -16.05
N GLU A 122 1.37 -26.33 -17.34
CA GLU A 122 1.09 -25.22 -18.26
C GLU A 122 -0.14 -24.43 -17.84
N LYS A 123 -1.24 -25.11 -17.51
CA LYS A 123 -2.45 -24.46 -16.98
C LYS A 123 -2.20 -23.75 -15.66
N GLN A 124 -1.48 -24.40 -14.74
CA GLN A 124 -1.10 -23.77 -13.48
C GLN A 124 -0.24 -22.52 -13.73
N LEU A 125 0.71 -22.57 -14.66
CA LEU A 125 1.54 -21.43 -15.01
C LEU A 125 0.71 -20.29 -15.61
N GLU A 126 -0.27 -20.58 -16.47
CA GLU A 126 -1.22 -19.59 -17.00
C GLU A 126 -2.04 -18.94 -15.89
N ASP A 127 -2.60 -19.74 -14.97
CA ASP A 127 -3.36 -19.25 -13.81
C ASP A 127 -2.49 -18.35 -12.91
N TRP A 128 -1.25 -18.79 -12.63
CA TRP A 128 -0.27 -18.02 -11.85
C TRP A 128 0.08 -16.69 -12.53
N LYS A 129 0.32 -16.70 -13.85
CA LYS A 129 0.58 -15.49 -14.64
C LYS A 129 -0.60 -14.52 -14.54
N HIS A 130 -1.83 -15.01 -14.65
CA HIS A 130 -3.04 -14.19 -14.52
C HIS A 130 -3.15 -13.58 -13.11
N ILE A 131 -2.93 -14.38 -12.06
CA ILE A 131 -2.93 -13.90 -10.66
C ILE A 131 -1.88 -12.81 -10.44
N ILE A 132 -0.66 -13.00 -10.98
CA ILE A 132 0.42 -12.02 -10.87
C ILE A 132 0.05 -10.73 -11.60
N ALA A 133 -0.49 -10.82 -12.82
CA ALA A 133 -0.92 -9.64 -13.58
C ALA A 133 -2.01 -8.84 -12.85
N VAL A 134 -3.02 -9.52 -12.29
CA VAL A 134 -4.08 -8.86 -11.50
C VAL A 134 -3.51 -8.20 -10.24
N ARG A 135 -2.57 -8.86 -9.55
CA ARG A 135 -1.91 -8.29 -8.35
C ARG A 135 -1.05 -7.08 -8.71
N ALA A 136 -0.30 -7.14 -9.81
CA ALA A 136 0.51 -6.04 -10.30
C ALA A 136 -0.35 -4.82 -10.63
N TYR A 137 -1.43 -5.01 -11.40
CA TYR A 137 -2.38 -3.94 -11.71
C TYR A 137 -3.01 -3.33 -10.44
N LYS A 138 -3.43 -4.17 -9.48
CA LYS A 138 -3.99 -3.69 -8.21
C LYS A 138 -2.97 -2.89 -7.40
N LEU A 139 -1.70 -3.27 -7.44
CA LEU A 139 -0.63 -2.54 -6.77
C LEU A 139 -0.37 -1.20 -7.47
N GLU A 140 -0.31 -1.19 -8.79
CA GLU A 140 -0.17 0.03 -9.60
C GLU A 140 -1.32 1.02 -9.35
N CYS A 141 -2.58 0.55 -9.29
CA CYS A 141 -3.71 1.39 -8.91
C CYS A 141 -3.58 1.97 -7.49
N LYS A 142 -3.01 1.22 -6.53
CA LYS A 142 -2.76 1.72 -5.17
C LYS A 142 -1.66 2.78 -5.17
N VAL A 143 -0.57 2.54 -5.90
CA VAL A 143 0.52 3.50 -6.06
C VAL A 143 -0.02 4.80 -6.67
N GLY A 144 -0.75 4.73 -7.79
CA GLY A 144 -1.36 5.92 -8.40
C GLY A 144 -2.32 6.66 -7.47
N ARG A 145 -3.12 5.94 -6.67
CA ARG A 145 -4.00 6.57 -5.66
C ARG A 145 -3.21 7.28 -4.57
N LEU A 146 -2.13 6.67 -4.06
CA LEU A 146 -1.29 7.26 -3.03
C LEU A 146 -0.55 8.49 -3.57
N GLU A 147 -0.03 8.43 -4.79
CA GLU A 147 0.61 9.57 -5.45
C GLU A 147 -0.35 10.74 -5.66
N ALA A 148 -1.59 10.46 -6.08
CA ALA A 148 -2.63 11.49 -6.19
C ALA A 148 -2.92 12.14 -4.83
N GLY A 149 -3.07 11.32 -3.78
CA GLY A 149 -3.28 11.81 -2.41
C GLY A 149 -2.10 12.65 -1.89
N LEU A 150 -0.87 12.28 -2.22
CA LEU A 150 0.33 13.04 -1.85
C LEU A 150 0.38 14.39 -2.57
N LYS A 151 0.03 14.44 -3.87
CA LYS A 151 -0.07 15.69 -4.63
C LYS A 151 -1.11 16.62 -4.02
N GLU A 152 -2.31 16.10 -3.73
CA GLU A 152 -3.38 16.87 -3.10
C GLU A 152 -2.95 17.44 -1.75
N LEU A 153 -2.40 16.59 -0.88
CA LEU A 153 -1.91 17.01 0.43
C LEU A 153 -0.81 18.07 0.33
N LYS A 154 0.07 17.96 -0.67
CA LYS A 154 1.11 18.97 -0.95
C LYS A 154 0.50 20.30 -1.39
N PHE A 155 -0.55 20.30 -2.22
CA PHE A 155 -1.26 21.52 -2.61
C PHE A 155 -1.98 22.17 -1.43
N GLU A 156 -2.67 21.37 -0.61
CA GLU A 156 -3.31 21.83 0.64
C GLU A 156 -2.29 22.45 1.60
N TYR A 157 -1.13 21.83 1.78
CA TYR A 157 -0.04 22.38 2.59
C TYR A 157 0.45 23.73 2.04
N LEU A 158 0.75 23.81 0.73
CA LEU A 158 1.20 25.05 0.09
C LEU A 158 0.14 26.15 0.15
N ARG A 159 -1.14 25.79 0.07
CA ARG A 159 -2.25 26.72 0.23
C ARG A 159 -2.28 27.28 1.65
N LYS A 160 -2.23 26.42 2.67
CA LYS A 160 -2.22 26.85 4.08
C LYS A 160 -0.98 27.68 4.42
N SER A 161 0.19 27.37 3.86
CA SER A 161 1.40 28.19 4.01
C SER A 161 1.18 29.60 3.47
N ARG A 162 0.66 29.73 2.25
CA ARG A 162 0.35 31.04 1.65
C ARG A 162 -0.72 31.81 2.41
N GLU A 163 -1.75 31.13 2.91
CA GLU A 163 -2.77 31.75 3.76
C GLU A 163 -2.18 32.24 5.09
N ALA A 164 -1.27 31.47 5.70
CA ALA A 164 -0.57 31.88 6.91
C ALA A 164 0.38 33.07 6.66
N GLU A 165 1.13 33.05 5.55
CA GLU A 165 1.99 34.17 5.12
C GLU A 165 1.18 35.43 4.85
N ALA A 166 0.03 35.32 4.16
CA ALA A 166 -0.86 36.45 3.91
C ALA A 166 -1.42 37.01 5.23
N LYS A 167 -1.85 36.15 6.16
CA LYS A 167 -2.30 36.56 7.50
C LYS A 167 -1.17 37.22 8.30
N ALA A 168 0.05 36.72 8.22
CA ALA A 168 1.22 37.32 8.85
C ALA A 168 1.54 38.69 8.26
N ALA A 169 1.45 38.86 6.94
CA ALA A 169 1.63 40.14 6.27
C ALA A 169 0.56 41.17 6.73
N VAL A 170 -0.71 40.77 6.80
CA VAL A 170 -1.80 41.61 7.32
C VAL A 170 -1.56 41.97 8.78
N ALA A 171 -1.14 41.03 9.63
CA ALA A 171 -0.82 41.31 11.03
C ALA A 171 0.36 42.29 11.16
N SER A 172 1.36 42.17 10.28
CA SER A 172 2.51 43.10 10.25
C SER A 172 2.11 44.50 9.80
N GLU A 173 1.17 44.62 8.86
CA GLU A 173 0.65 45.91 8.40
C GLU A 173 -0.23 46.55 9.48
N LEU A 174 -1.14 45.78 10.09
CA LEU A 174 -1.96 46.25 11.20
C LEU A 174 -1.10 46.69 12.38
N LYS A 175 -0.02 45.95 12.68
CA LYS A 175 0.96 46.34 13.70
C LYS A 175 1.59 47.70 13.39
N LYS A 176 2.01 47.95 12.13
CA LYS A 176 2.54 49.26 11.71
C LYS A 176 1.49 50.36 11.83
N GLN A 177 0.23 50.08 11.48
CA GLN A 177 -0.86 51.05 11.66
C GLN A 177 -1.07 51.39 13.13
N CYS A 178 -1.08 50.39 14.02
CA CYS A 178 -1.16 50.61 15.47
C CYS A 178 0.03 51.40 16.00
N GLU A 179 1.26 51.10 15.58
CA GLU A 179 2.45 51.90 15.92
C GLU A 179 2.29 53.35 15.45
N GLY A 180 1.77 53.57 14.24
CA GLY A 180 1.48 54.91 13.73
C GLY A 180 0.39 55.65 14.52
N PHE A 181 -0.66 54.96 14.98
CA PHE A 181 -1.69 55.55 15.85
C PHE A 181 -1.15 55.87 17.25
N ASN A 182 -0.31 55.00 17.83
CA ASN A 182 0.32 55.26 19.12
C ASN A 182 1.19 56.52 19.08
N LEU A 183 2.01 56.70 18.02
CA LEU A 183 2.81 57.92 17.85
C LEU A 183 1.94 59.19 17.76
N LYS A 184 0.78 59.11 17.09
CA LYS A 184 -0.17 60.24 17.06
C LYS A 184 -0.76 60.50 18.45
N HIS A 185 -1.09 59.44 19.18
CA HIS A 185 -1.63 59.57 20.53
C HIS A 185 -0.63 60.22 21.49
N ASP A 186 0.64 59.80 21.45
CA ASP A 186 1.72 60.38 22.25
C ASP A 186 1.91 61.87 21.94
N ARG A 187 1.85 62.25 20.65
CA ARG A 187 1.92 63.65 20.23
C ARG A 187 0.75 64.49 20.75
N GLU A 188 -0.47 63.97 20.68
CA GLU A 188 -1.66 64.65 21.21
C GLU A 188 -1.60 64.78 22.74
N LEU A 189 -1.04 63.78 23.44
CA LEU A 189 -0.80 63.86 24.88
C LEU A 189 0.21 64.96 25.22
N GLU A 190 1.33 65.04 24.50
CA GLU A 190 2.33 66.10 24.66
C GLU A 190 1.73 67.49 24.42
N TYR A 191 0.90 67.63 23.37
CA TYR A 191 0.20 68.88 23.09
C TYR A 191 -0.80 69.24 24.19
N ASN A 192 -1.60 68.28 24.68
CA ASN A 192 -2.53 68.51 25.79
C ASN A 192 -1.80 68.96 27.06
N GLN A 193 -0.66 68.34 27.38
CA GLN A 193 0.16 68.71 28.52
C GLN A 193 0.74 70.13 28.38
N THR A 194 1.15 70.49 27.16
CA THR A 194 1.60 71.85 26.84
C THR A 194 0.49 72.87 27.06
N LEU A 195 -0.73 72.59 26.58
CA LEU A 195 -1.90 73.45 26.79
C LEU A 195 -2.23 73.61 28.29
N ARG A 196 -2.16 72.52 29.07
CA ARG A 196 -2.36 72.58 30.53
C ARG A 196 -1.31 73.46 31.20
N ASN A 197 -0.05 73.35 30.80
CA ASN A 197 1.03 74.19 31.34
C ASN A 197 0.80 75.68 30.98
N GLN A 198 0.31 75.98 29.78
CA GLN A 198 -0.06 77.34 29.37
C GLN A 198 -1.27 77.87 30.18
N LEU A 199 -2.27 77.05 30.46
CA LEU A 199 -3.40 77.43 31.30
C LEU A 199 -2.96 77.71 32.75
N LEU A 200 -2.10 76.86 33.31
CA LEU A 200 -1.55 77.07 34.66
C LEU A 200 -0.74 78.36 34.74
N SER A 201 0.08 78.68 33.73
CA SER A 201 0.83 79.93 33.72
C SER A 201 -0.10 81.14 33.62
N ILE A 202 -1.15 81.08 32.80
CA ILE A 202 -2.17 82.15 32.72
C ILE A 202 -2.87 82.33 34.06
N ASP A 203 -3.35 81.25 34.68
CA ASP A 203 -4.03 81.32 35.98
C ASP A 203 -3.13 81.91 37.06
N GLN A 204 -1.85 81.53 37.07
CA GLN A 204 -0.86 82.10 37.98
C GLN A 204 -0.64 83.61 37.74
N THR A 205 -0.53 84.06 36.48
CA THR A 205 -0.45 85.50 36.18
C THR A 205 -1.71 86.26 36.60
N LEU A 206 -2.89 85.63 36.48
CA LEU A 206 -4.18 86.22 36.84
C LEU A 206 -4.33 86.32 38.37
N LEU A 207 -3.81 85.34 39.11
CA LEU A 207 -3.67 85.39 40.57
C LEU A 207 -2.72 86.51 41.01
N GLU A 208 -1.55 86.65 40.37
CA GLU A 208 -0.62 87.75 40.65
C GLU A 208 -1.25 89.12 40.38
N ASP A 209 -2.01 89.27 39.30
CA ASP A 209 -2.71 90.52 38.98
C ASP A 209 -3.88 90.78 39.95
N LYS A 210 -4.64 89.75 40.36
CA LYS A 210 -5.62 89.89 41.46
C LYS A 210 -4.96 90.29 42.76
N GLN A 211 -3.82 89.73 43.10
CA GLN A 211 -3.08 90.08 44.31
C GLN A 211 -2.58 91.53 44.24
N LYS A 212 -2.02 91.96 43.10
CA LYS A 212 -1.69 93.37 42.87
C LYS A 212 -2.93 94.25 43.05
N ILE A 213 -4.05 93.92 42.42
CA ILE A 213 -5.30 94.68 42.55
C ILE A 213 -5.75 94.75 44.02
N SER A 214 -5.65 93.65 44.78
CA SER A 214 -5.99 93.65 46.22
C SER A 214 -5.04 94.53 47.06
N SER A 215 -3.76 94.61 46.68
CA SER A 215 -2.80 95.56 47.26
C SER A 215 -3.21 96.99 46.92
N TRP A 216 -3.56 97.28 45.67
CA TRP A 216 -4.08 98.60 45.25
C TRP A 216 -5.39 98.97 45.96
N THR A 217 -6.30 98.03 46.20
CA THR A 217 -7.53 98.29 46.97
C THR A 217 -7.23 98.49 48.46
N GLY A 218 -6.32 97.72 49.06
CA GLY A 218 -5.88 97.92 50.43
C GLY A 218 -5.20 99.28 50.65
N LEU A 219 -4.43 99.74 49.67
CA LEU A 219 -3.81 101.06 49.64
C LEU A 219 -4.87 102.16 49.44
N LYS A 220 -5.89 101.92 48.62
CA LYS A 220 -7.05 102.80 48.49
C LYS A 220 -7.87 102.88 49.80
N GLU A 221 -8.03 101.77 50.52
CA GLU A 221 -8.68 101.71 51.84
C GLU A 221 -7.85 102.32 52.96
N SER A 222 -6.51 102.31 52.88
CA SER A 222 -5.67 103.08 53.81
C SER A 222 -5.79 104.58 53.54
N ILE A 223 -5.82 105.00 52.27
CA ILE A 223 -6.07 106.39 51.88
C ILE A 223 -7.47 106.85 52.32
N LEU A 224 -8.50 106.00 52.19
CA LEU A 224 -9.84 106.30 52.68
C LEU A 224 -9.92 106.33 54.22
N ARG A 225 -9.12 105.51 54.93
CA ARG A 225 -8.99 105.56 56.40
C ARG A 225 -8.33 106.85 56.89
N ASP A 226 -7.34 107.36 56.17
CA ASP A 226 -6.68 108.61 56.51
C ASP A 226 -7.53 109.86 56.14
N GLY A 227 -8.56 109.70 55.31
CA GLY A 227 -9.50 110.74 54.92
C GLY A 227 -10.79 110.84 55.74
N LEU A 228 -11.08 109.89 56.65
CA LEU A 228 -12.36 109.83 57.36
C LEU A 228 -12.18 109.67 58.89
N ASN A 229 -11.50 110.64 59.51
CA ASN A 229 -11.40 110.80 60.97
C ASN A 229 -12.12 112.08 61.47
N LEU A 230 -13.32 112.33 60.96
CA LEU A 230 -14.32 113.17 61.63
C LEU A 230 -15.67 112.45 61.56
N LEU A 231 -16.18 112.10 62.75
CA LEU A 231 -17.49 111.51 63.06
C LEU A 231 -17.65 109.97 62.96
N SER A 232 -17.63 109.34 64.13
CA SER A 232 -18.42 108.14 64.47
C SER A 232 -19.75 108.60 65.13
N PRO A 233 -20.72 107.75 65.55
CA PRO A 233 -20.76 106.27 65.56
C PRO A 233 -22.12 105.68 65.06
N TRP A 234 -22.28 104.35 64.95
CA TRP A 234 -23.40 103.56 65.50
C TRP A 234 -23.05 102.05 65.42
N LYS A 235 -23.72 101.30 66.30
CA LYS A 235 -23.35 100.01 66.90
C LYS A 235 -24.45 98.98 66.57
N ILE A 236 -24.14 97.68 66.79
CA ILE A 236 -25.06 96.52 67.04
C ILE A 236 -25.42 95.71 65.77
N LEU A 237 -25.39 94.35 65.65
CA LEU A 237 -25.19 93.18 66.53
C LEU A 237 -24.76 91.97 65.66
N GLU A 238 -23.93 91.09 66.21
CA GLU A 238 -23.76 89.66 65.86
C GLU A 238 -25.07 88.85 66.20
N PRO A 239 -25.28 87.54 65.90
CA PRO A 239 -24.28 86.48 66.10
C PRO A 239 -24.39 85.15 65.29
N SER A 240 -23.35 84.31 65.46
CA SER A 240 -23.38 82.84 65.66
C SER A 240 -23.89 81.96 64.50
N ASN A 241 -23.38 80.77 64.20
CA ASN A 241 -22.45 79.88 64.88
C ASN A 241 -22.25 78.63 63.96
N ASN A 242 -21.02 78.10 63.95
CA ASN A 242 -20.70 76.67 64.06
C ASN A 242 -20.75 75.71 62.85
N VAL A 243 -19.58 75.05 62.62
CA VAL A 243 -19.36 73.57 62.62
C VAL A 243 -19.99 72.81 61.45
N SER A 244 -19.38 71.82 60.78
CA SER A 244 -18.07 71.16 60.69
C SER A 244 -18.22 70.11 59.56
N GLU A 245 -17.10 69.48 59.18
CA GLU A 245 -17.02 68.14 58.56
C GLU A 245 -17.56 67.98 57.12
N GLU A 246 -17.10 67.05 56.29
CA GLU A 246 -15.90 66.20 56.11
C GLU A 246 -16.17 65.41 54.82
N CYS A 247 -15.14 64.75 54.28
CA CYS A 247 -15.08 63.81 53.14
C CYS A 247 -14.95 64.45 51.75
N SER A 248 -13.74 64.43 51.17
CA SER A 248 -13.14 63.30 50.43
C SER A 248 -14.03 62.76 49.32
N ASP A 249 -13.60 62.95 48.07
CA ASP A 249 -12.88 61.85 47.43
C ASP A 249 -11.90 62.33 46.36
N ASN A 250 -10.86 61.52 46.22
CA ASN A 250 -9.60 61.81 45.58
C ASN A 250 -9.65 61.65 44.05
N ASN A 251 -8.80 62.43 43.37
CA ASN A 251 -8.17 62.09 42.08
C ASN A 251 -7.46 60.70 42.16
N PRO A 252 -6.94 60.07 41.07
CA PRO A 252 -6.74 60.58 39.71
C PRO A 252 -7.04 59.59 38.57
N VAL A 253 -6.92 60.11 37.35
CA VAL A 253 -6.51 59.37 36.15
C VAL A 253 -5.06 58.90 36.30
N THR A 254 -4.77 57.61 36.09
CA THR A 254 -3.48 57.14 35.59
C THR A 254 -3.63 56.06 34.52
N THR A 255 -3.25 56.48 33.33
CA THR A 255 -2.50 55.80 32.26
C THR A 255 -1.95 54.38 32.46
N ASN A 256 -1.92 53.68 31.32
CA ASN A 256 -0.93 52.69 30.84
C ASN A 256 -1.03 51.23 31.30
N GLY A 257 -0.99 50.33 30.31
CA GLY A 257 -0.81 48.90 30.54
C GLY A 257 -0.95 48.01 29.30
N CYS A 258 -0.08 48.23 28.31
CA CYS A 258 0.16 47.34 27.18
C CYS A 258 0.62 45.94 27.66
N TYR A 259 0.23 44.90 26.91
CA TYR A 259 0.65 43.48 26.89
C TYR A 259 1.65 42.95 27.93
N GLN A 260 1.31 41.80 28.54
CA GLN A 260 2.27 40.70 28.61
C GLN A 260 1.61 39.31 28.62
N THR A 261 2.26 38.44 27.86
CA THR A 261 2.08 37.03 27.60
C THR A 261 2.51 36.11 28.75
N LEU A 262 1.87 34.92 28.79
CA LEU A 262 2.41 33.59 29.14
C LEU A 262 2.59 33.15 30.62
N HIS A 263 1.75 32.17 31.00
CA HIS A 263 2.04 30.83 31.61
C HIS A 263 1.34 30.45 32.93
N SER A 264 0.37 29.53 32.83
CA SER A 264 0.12 28.32 33.65
C SER A 264 -1.35 27.93 33.39
N GLY A 265 -1.68 26.76 32.85
CA GLY A 265 -1.41 25.44 33.43
C GLY A 265 -2.69 24.96 34.13
N THR A 266 -3.24 23.83 33.66
CA THR A 266 -4.24 22.98 34.32
C THR A 266 -5.72 23.25 34.00
N SER A 267 -6.22 22.60 32.96
CA SER A 267 -7.52 21.91 33.02
C SER A 267 -7.52 20.73 32.06
N ALA A 268 -7.76 19.55 32.64
CA ALA A 268 -7.83 18.27 31.97
C ALA A 268 -9.12 18.14 31.14
N PRO A 269 -9.06 17.51 29.96
CA PRO A 269 -10.17 16.76 29.43
C PRO A 269 -9.89 15.26 29.63
N SER A 270 -10.83 14.63 30.33
CA SER A 270 -11.02 13.19 30.45
C SER A 270 -10.91 12.45 29.11
N SER A 271 -10.18 11.33 29.18
CA SER A 271 -10.21 10.10 28.35
C SER A 271 -11.59 9.77 27.74
N PRO A 272 -11.67 9.08 26.57
CA PRO A 272 -11.46 7.63 26.56
C PRO A 272 -10.48 7.11 25.49
N ARG A 273 -9.55 6.28 25.97
CA ARG A 273 -8.77 5.32 25.18
C ARG A 273 -9.67 4.33 24.44
N HIS A 274 -9.69 4.37 23.11
CA HIS A 274 -10.06 3.21 22.31
C HIS A 274 -8.84 2.29 22.13
N ARG A 275 -8.82 1.20 22.91
CA ARG A 275 -7.92 0.06 22.69
C ARG A 275 -8.45 -0.75 21.50
N HIS A 276 -7.77 -0.72 20.35
CA HIS A 276 -7.87 -1.81 19.39
C HIS A 276 -6.84 -2.89 19.75
N ARG A 277 -7.35 -3.98 20.33
CA ARG A 277 -6.67 -5.27 20.45
C ARG A 277 -6.24 -5.74 19.06
N ARG A 278 -4.96 -6.07 18.90
CA ARG A 278 -4.48 -6.97 17.84
C ARG A 278 -4.82 -8.41 18.25
N PRO A 279 -5.34 -9.26 17.36
CA PRO A 279 -5.42 -10.69 17.62
C PRO A 279 -4.05 -11.33 17.46
N VAL A 280 -3.67 -12.06 18.50
CA VAL A 280 -2.60 -13.05 18.53
C VAL A 280 -3.12 -14.30 17.82
N TYR A 281 -2.39 -14.77 16.81
CA TYR A 281 -2.51 -16.17 16.36
C TYR A 281 -1.24 -16.87 16.81
N GLN A 282 -1.38 -17.66 17.88
CA GLN A 282 -0.46 -18.76 18.17
C GLN A 282 -0.96 -20.01 17.43
N THR A 283 0.04 -20.71 16.92
CA THR A 283 0.11 -22.01 16.25
C THR A 283 -0.67 -23.14 16.91
N SER A 284 -1.19 -24.07 16.09
CA SER A 284 -1.15 -25.53 16.32
C SER A 284 -1.73 -26.27 15.10
N TYR A 285 -0.86 -26.93 14.33
CA TYR A 285 -0.91 -28.32 13.81
C TYR A 285 0.15 -28.49 12.71
#